data_AF-A0AAV0PDA0-F1
#
_entry.id   AF-A0AAV0PDA0-F1
#
_cell.length_a   1.000
_cell.length_b   1.000
_cell.length_c   1.000
_cell.angle_alpha   90.00
_cell.angle_beta   90.00
_cell.angle_gamma   90.00
#
_symmetry.space_group_name_H-M   'P 1'
#
loop_
_entity.id
_entity.type
_entity.pdbx_description
1 polymer ?
#
loop_
_entity_poly.entity_id
_entity_poly.type
_entity_poly.pdbx_seq_one_letter_code
_entity_poly.pdbx_strand_id
1 'polypeptide(L)' 'MFKGSMRLAVDKWGRIEVTEPANFVVKDDNNMSLVEYELVTVAADE' A
#
# COMPACT_ATOMS: atom_id res chain seq x y z
N MET A 1 2.77 -7.63 2.59
CA MET A 1 3.68 -7.99 1.48
C MET A 1 3.25 -9.33 0.90
N PHE A 2 3.05 -9.39 -0.42
CA PHE A 2 2.72 -10.62 -1.12
C PHE A 2 3.69 -10.79 -2.28
N LYS A 3 4.57 -11.80 -2.19
CA LYS A 3 5.55 -12.13 -3.23
C LYS A 3 6.33 -10.92 -3.76
N GLY A 4 6.92 -10.12 -2.86
CA GLY A 4 7.69 -8.93 -3.25
C GLY A 4 6.87 -7.70 -3.61
N SER A 5 5.54 -7.78 -3.74
CA SER A 5 4.68 -6.62 -4.04
C SER A 5 3.79 -6.22 -2.84
N MET A 6 3.34 -4.98 -2.84
CA MET A 6 2.37 -4.47 -1.86
C MET A 6 0.96 -4.48 -2.43
N ARG A 7 -0.02 -4.79 -1.58
CA ARG A 7 -1.45 -4.67 -1.90
C ARG A 7 -2.21 -4.14 -0.70
N LEU A 8 -3.21 -3.31 -0.95
CA LEU A 8 -4.18 -2.93 0.05
C LEU A 8 -5.22 -4.04 0.19
N ALA A 9 -5.48 -4.49 1.42
CA ALA A 9 -6.46 -5.52 1.70
C ALA A 9 -7.13 -5.22 3.04
N VAL A 10 -8.41 -5.59 3.15
CA VAL A 10 -9.17 -5.58 4.40
C VAL A 10 -9.29 -7.02 4.87
N ASP A 11 -8.98 -7.26 6.14
CA ASP A 11 -9.08 -8.60 6.72
C ASP A 11 -10.50 -8.90 7.23
N LYS A 12 -10.66 -10.05 7.88
CA LYS A 12 -11.97 -10.51 8.39
C LYS A 12 -12.54 -9.68 9.54
N TRP A 13 -11.76 -8.78 10.14
CA TRP A 13 -12.18 -7.90 11.22
C TRP A 13 -12.30 -6.44 10.77
N GLY A 14 -11.77 -6.09 9.61
CA GLY A 14 -11.90 -4.78 9.01
C GLY A 14 -13.23 -4.53 8.29
N ARG A 15 -13.52 -3.25 8.03
CA ARG A 15 -14.74 -2.77 7.36
C ARG A 15 -14.38 -1.76 6.28
N ILE A 16 -15.12 -1.79 5.17
CA ILE A 16 -15.09 -0.76 4.13
C ILE A 16 -16.35 0.07 4.29
N GLU A 17 -16.20 1.39 4.27
CA GLU A 17 -17.30 2.34 4.39
C GLU A 17 -17.34 3.25 3.17
N VAL A 18 -18.54 3.64 2.77
CA VAL A 18 -18.74 4.59 1.68
C VAL A 18 -18.43 5.98 2.19
N THR A 19 -17.63 6.71 1.42
CA THR A 19 -17.25 8.10 1.72
C THR A 19 -17.77 9.02 0.62
N GLU A 20 -17.70 10.32 0.86
CA GLU A 20 -17.87 11.31 -0.20
C GLU A 20 -16.81 11.13 -1.30
N PRO A 21 -17.09 11.57 -2.54
CA PRO A 21 -16.11 11.48 -3.62
C PRO A 21 -14.78 12.15 -3.26
N ALA A 22 -13.68 11.51 -3.62
CA ALA A 22 -12.35 12.08 -3.43
C ALA A 22 -12.19 13.38 -4.23
N ASN A 23 -11.71 14.44 -3.57
CA ASN A 23 -11.43 15.73 -4.20
C ASN A 23 -10.02 15.82 -4.82
N PHE A 24 -9.34 14.68 -4.97
CA PHE A 24 -7.99 14.60 -5.51
C PHE A 24 -7.95 13.71 -6.74
N VAL A 25 -7.03 14.02 -7.64
CA VAL A 25 -6.77 13.21 -8.84
C VAL A 25 -5.91 12.02 -8.43
N VAL A 26 -6.33 10.81 -8.80
CA VAL A 26 -5.54 9.60 -8.58
C VAL A 26 -4.30 9.63 -9.45
N LYS A 27 -3.16 9.26 -8.88
CA LYS A 27 -1.89 9.15 -9.59
C LYS A 27 -1.73 7.74 -10.17
N ASP A 28 -2.36 7.50 -11.32
CA ASP A 28 -2.46 6.16 -11.92
C ASP A 28 -1.12 5.58 -12.42
N ASP A 29 -0.11 6.43 -12.64
CA ASP A 29 1.24 6.01 -13.02
C ASP A 29 2.07 5.47 -11.84
N ASN A 30 1.61 5.62 -10.60
CA ASN A 30 2.31 5.18 -9.40
C ASN A 30 1.62 3.97 -8.74
N ASN A 31 1.69 2.81 -9.40
CA ASN A 31 1.05 1.60 -8.92
C ASN A 31 1.97 0.75 -8.03
N MET A 32 1.76 0.82 -6.71
CA MET A 32 2.54 0.05 -5.73
C MET A 32 2.40 -1.47 -5.85
N SER A 33 1.38 -1.97 -6.55
CA SER A 33 1.20 -3.41 -6.76
C SER A 33 2.05 -3.95 -7.91
N LEU A 34 2.57 -3.06 -8.78
CA LEU A 34 3.45 -3.42 -9.90
C LEU A 34 4.95 -3.25 -9.56
N VAL A 35 5.24 -2.75 -8.37
CA VAL A 35 6.62 -2.52 -7.91
C VAL A 35 7.03 -3.66 -6.98
N GLU A 36 8.24 -4.17 -7.20
CA GLU A 36 8.88 -5.13 -6.32
C GLU A 36 9.68 -4.40 -5.23
N TYR A 37 9.51 -4.84 -3.99
CA TYR A 37 10.19 -4.31 -2.82
C TYR A 37 10.93 -5.44 -2.11
N GLU A 38 12.10 -5.10 -1.60
CA GLU A 38 12.88 -5.94 -0.70
C GLU A 38 12.78 -5.43 0.74
N LEU A 39 12.94 -6.34 1.70
CA LEU A 39 13.04 -5.97 3.09
C LEU A 39 14.46 -5.46 3.37
N VAL A 40 14.59 -4.18 3.72
CA VAL A 40 15.86 -3.58 4.14
C VAL A 40 15.85 -3.34 5.64
N THR A 41 16.82 -3.90 6.35
CA THR A 41 17.05 -3.61 7.76
C THR A 41 17.91 -2.36 7.88
N VAL A 42 17.39 -1.32 8.54
CA VAL A 42 18.17 -0.11 8.84
C VAL A 42 18.89 -0.33 10.16
N ALA A 43 20.23 -0.24 10.16
CA ALA A 43 21.00 -0.21 11.40
C ALA A 43 20.77 1.15 12.10
N ALA A 44 20.58 1.14 13.42
CA ALA A 44 20.64 2.38 14.17
C ALA A 44 22.10 2.85 14.17
N ASP A 45 22.35 4.07 13.67
CA ASP A 45 23.66 4.70 13.84
C ASP A 45 23.88 4.95 15.34
N GLU A 46 24.99 4.42 15.89
CA GLU A 46 25.47 4.72 17.27
C GLU A 46 26.11 6.11 17.35
#